data_AF-A0A1M6AR59-F1
#
_entry.id   AF-A0A1M6AR59-F1
#
_cell.length_a   1.000
_cell.length_b   1.000
_cell.length_c   1.000
_cell.angle_alpha   90.00
_cell.angle_beta   90.00
_cell.angle_gamma   90.00
#
_symmetry.space_group_name_H-M   'P 1'
#
loop_
_entity.id
_entity.type
_entity.pdbx_description
1 polymer ?
#
loop_
_entity_poly.entity_id
_entity_poly.type
_entity_poly.pdbx_seq_one_letter_code
_entity_poly.pdbx_strand_id
1 'polypeptide(L)' 'MTIPNIVGAGLIVIGAALGIGRIGGSAMDAIARQPEASGKIQTAMLIAAALIEGIGFAALFAA' A
#
# COMPACT_ATOMS: atom_id res chain seq x y z
N MET A 1 -0.75 -7.49 -24.64
CA MET A 1 -1.49 -7.86 -23.42
C MET A 1 -2.73 -8.62 -23.83
N THR A 2 -2.97 -9.80 -23.24
CA THR A 2 -4.21 -10.57 -23.44
C THR A 2 -5.24 -10.16 -22.39
N ILE A 3 -6.52 -10.49 -22.60
CA ILE A 3 -7.60 -10.19 -21.65
C ILE A 3 -7.29 -10.70 -20.22
N PRO A 4 -6.80 -11.94 -20.02
CA PRO A 4 -6.44 -12.44 -18.69
C PRO A 4 -5.41 -11.56 -17.96
N ASN A 5 -4.37 -11.10 -18.66
CA ASN A 5 -3.31 -10.27 -18.09
C ASN A 5 -3.83 -8.90 -17.64
N ILE A 6 -4.73 -8.29 -18.43
CA ILE A 6 -5.34 -7.00 -18.08
C ILE A 6 -6.21 -7.12 -16.82
N VAL A 7 -6.98 -8.21 -16.72
CA VAL A 7 -7.80 -8.49 -15.53
C VAL A 7 -6.92 -8.75 -14.31
N GLY A 8 -5.84 -9.52 -14.47
CA GLY A 8 -4.84 -9.77 -13.42
C GLY A 8 -4.21 -8.48 -12.91
N ALA A 9 -3.73 -7.63 -13.82
CA ALA A 9 -3.19 -6.31 -13.49
C ALA A 9 -4.20 -5.43 -12.73
N GLY A 10 -5.47 -5.42 -13.16
CA GLY A 10 -6.54 -4.68 -12.47
C GLY A 10 -6.75 -5.15 -11.03
N LEU A 11 -6.76 -6.46 -10.80
CA LEU A 11 -6.91 -7.04 -9.45
C LEU A 11 -5.72 -6.70 -8.56
N ILE A 12 -4.49 -6.73 -9.11
CA ILE A 12 -3.28 -6.34 -8.39
C ILE A 12 -3.36 -4.89 -7.93
N VAL A 13 -3.74 -3.98 -8.82
CA VAL A 13 -3.88 -2.55 -8.50
C VAL A 13 -4.93 -2.33 -7.41
N ILE A 14 -6.09 -3.00 -7.48
CA ILE A 14 -7.13 -2.91 -6.44
C ILE A 14 -6.59 -3.40 -5.09
N GLY A 15 -5.89 -4.54 -5.07
CA GLY A 15 -5.29 -5.08 -3.83
C GLY A 15 -4.27 -4.14 -3.21
N ALA A 16 -3.36 -3.60 -4.02
CA ALA A 16 -2.35 -2.64 -3.58
C ALA A 16 -2.98 -1.34 -3.04
N ALA A 17 -3.96 -0.78 -3.76
CA ALA A 17 -4.66 0.44 -3.36
C ALA A 17 -5.40 0.28 -2.01
N LEU A 18 -6.07 -0.86 -1.80
CA LEU A 18 -6.74 -1.16 -0.53
C LEU A 18 -5.73 -1.31 0.62
N GLY A 19 -4.59 -1.97 0.37
CA GLY A 19 -3.52 -2.14 1.36
C GLY A 19 -2.92 -0.81 1.80
N ILE A 20 -2.48 0.01 0.83
CA ILE A 20 -1.88 1.33 1.10
C ILE A 20 -2.89 2.27 1.74
N GLY A 21 -4.12 2.30 1.24
CA GLY A 21 -5.18 3.13 1.80
C GLY A 21 -5.44 2.84 3.28
N ARG A 22 -5.42 1.55 3.66
CA ARG A 22 -5.57 1.13 5.07
C ARG A 22 -4.38 1.50 5.93
N ILE A 23 -3.15 1.35 5.43
CA ILE A 23 -1.93 1.76 6.13
C ILE A 23 -1.94 3.27 6.37
N GLY A 24 -2.21 4.06 5.32
CA GLY A 24 -2.26 5.52 5.41
C GLY A 24 -3.34 5.99 6.36
N GLY A 25 -4.56 5.46 6.26
CA GLY A 25 -5.66 5.79 7.17
C GLY A 25 -5.32 5.48 8.63
N SER A 26 -4.78 4.29 8.89
CA SER A 26 -4.38 3.89 10.26
C SER A 26 -3.26 4.77 10.82
N ALA A 27 -2.33 5.20 9.97
CA ALA A 27 -1.26 6.12 10.36
C ALA A 27 -1.82 7.52 10.68
N MET A 28 -2.75 8.05 9.88
CA MET A 28 -3.40 9.34 10.16
C MET A 28 -4.17 9.31 11.48
N ASP A 29 -4.93 8.24 11.73
CA ASP A 29 -5.65 8.03 12.99
C ASP A 29 -4.71 7.92 14.19
N ALA A 30 -3.54 7.30 14.02
CA ALA A 30 -2.53 7.20 15.07
C ALA A 30 -1.84 8.55 15.34
N ILE A 31 -1.51 9.30 14.29
CA ILE A 31 -0.92 10.65 14.39
C ILE A 31 -1.90 11.61 15.05
N ALA A 32 -3.19 11.53 14.71
CA ALA A 32 -4.22 12.35 15.34
C ALA A 32 -4.34 12.10 16.86
N ARG A 33 -4.10 10.86 17.31
CA ARG A 33 -4.09 10.50 18.74
C ARG A 33 -2.78 10.85 19.46
N GLN A 34 -1.65 10.82 18.76
CA GLN A 34 -0.31 11.09 19.31
C GLN A 34 0.53 11.94 18.33
N PRO A 35 0.30 13.26 18.27
CA PRO A 35 0.99 14.15 17.33
C PRO A 35 2.51 14.16 17.52
N GLU A 36 2.99 14.04 18.76
CA GLU A 36 4.41 13.97 19.11
C GLU A 36 5.12 12.73 18.56
N ALA A 37 4.38 11.66 18.28
CA ALA A 37 4.91 10.43 17.70
C ALA A 37 4.88 10.43 16.15
N SER A 38 4.47 11.53 15.51
CA SER A 38 4.22 11.61 14.07
C SER A 38 5.37 11.10 13.22
N GLY A 39 6.61 11.51 13.51
CA GLY A 39 7.79 11.05 12.78
C GLY A 39 7.98 9.52 12.83
N LYS A 40 7.80 8.91 14.01
CA LYS A 40 7.91 7.45 14.18
C LYS A 40 6.79 6.71 13.45
N ILE A 41 5.55 7.21 13.55
CA ILE A 41 4.39 6.63 12.87
C ILE A 41 4.58 6.71 11.36
N GLN A 42 5.03 7.85 10.83
CA GLN A 42 5.30 8.03 9.41
C GLN A 42 6.41 7.08 8.92
N THR A 43 7.50 6.90 9.68
CA THR A 43 8.54 5.93 9.31
C THR A 43 7.98 4.51 9.23
N ALA A 44 7.21 4.07 10.24
CA ALA A 44 6.58 2.74 10.23
C ALA A 44 5.60 2.58 9.06
N MET A 45 4.79 3.61 8.78
CA MET A 45 3.85 3.67 7.66
C MET A 45 4.59 3.51 6.32
N LEU A 46 5.69 4.24 6.11
CA LEU A 46 6.48 4.18 4.87
C LEU A 46 7.12 2.81 4.66
N ILE A 47 7.63 2.18 5.72
CA ILE A 47 8.17 0.81 5.64
C ILE A 47 7.07 -0.17 5.22
N ALA A 48 5.90 -0.11 5.87
CA ALA A 48 4.78 -0.98 5.54
C ALA A 48 4.26 -0.73 4.11
N ALA A 49 4.15 0.53 3.70
CA ALA A 49 3.74 0.92 2.35
C ALA A 49 4.75 0.42 1.30
N ALA A 50 6.06 0.54 1.56
CA ALA A 50 7.10 0.05 0.66
C ALA A 50 7.05 -1.48 0.47
N LEU A 51 6.71 -2.24 1.52
CA LEU A 51 6.52 -3.69 1.41
C LEU A 51 5.30 -4.05 0.54
N ILE A 52 4.18 -3.33 0.69
CA ILE A 52 2.99 -3.53 -0.16
C ILE A 52 3.29 -3.14 -1.61
N GLU A 53 3.90 -1.98 -1.84
CA GLU A 53 4.29 -1.53 -3.18
C GLU A 53 5.27 -2.51 -3.84
N GLY A 54 6.27 -3.02 -3.11
CA GLY A 54 7.22 -3.98 -3.65
C GLY A 54 6.56 -5.26 -4.17
N ILE A 55 5.59 -5.80 -3.43
CA ILE A 55 4.83 -6.99 -3.84
C ILE A 55 3.87 -6.66 -4.98
N GLY A 56 3.13 -5.54 -4.88
CA GLY A 56 2.19 -5.12 -5.91
C GLY A 56 2.87 -4.85 -7.26
N PHE A 57 4.02 -4.19 -7.22
CA PHE A 57 4.85 -3.95 -8.40
C PHE A 57 5.36 -5.26 -8.98
N ALA A 58 5.96 -6.16 -8.17
CA ALA A 58 6.42 -7.46 -8.64
C ALA A 58 5.30 -8.29 -9.29
N ALA A 59 4.10 -8.28 -8.69
CA ALA A 59 2.94 -8.96 -9.23
C ALA A 59 2.51 -8.39 -10.59
N LEU A 60 2.63 -7.09 -10.82
CA LEU A 60 2.28 -6.45 -12.08
C LEU A 60 3.15 -6.92 -13.26
N PHE A 61 4.43 -7.22 -13.01
CA PHE A 61 5.32 -7.81 -14.04
C PHE A 61 5.05 -9.29 -14.28
N ALA A 62 4.47 -9.99 -13.31
CA ALA A 62 4.11 -11.39 -13.43
C ALA A 62 2.77 -11.60 -14.16
N ALA A 63 1.98 -10.54 -14.33
CA ALA A 63 0.60 -10.58 -14.84
C ALA A 63 0.48 -10.49 -16.36
#